data_AF-A0A3C1WYB0-F1
#
_entry.id   AF-A0A3C1WYB0-F1
#
_cell.length_a   1.000
_cell.length_b   1.000
_cell.length_c   1.000
_cell.angle_alpha   90.00
_cell.angle_beta   90.00
_cell.angle_gamma   90.00
#
_symmetry.space_group_name_H-M   'P 1'
#
loop_
_entity.id
_entity.type
_entity.pdbx_description
1 polymer ?
#
loop_
_entity_poly.entity_id
_entity_poly.type
_entity_poly.pdbx_seq_one_letter_code
_entity_poly.pdbx_strand_id
1 'polypeptide(L)' 'MKEVLVLYYSQGGAVGEMATYIARGAESIPGVKARIRTVPKVTSTVQALEDSIPSEGPPYVEHKDL' A
#
# COMPACT_ATOMS: atom_id res chain seq x y z
N MET A 1 -14.48 3.25 15.26
CA MET A 1 -13.84 3.71 14.01
C MET A 1 -13.47 2.46 13.23
N LYS A 2 -13.85 2.36 11.96
CA LYS A 2 -13.50 1.21 11.10
C LYS A 2 -12.26 1.55 10.30
N GLU A 3 -11.33 0.61 10.17
CA GLU A 3 -10.16 0.79 9.34
C GLU A 3 -10.25 -0.07 8.08
N VAL A 4 -9.78 0.48 6.96
CA VAL A 4 -9.74 -0.20 5.66
C VAL A 4 -8.29 -0.19 5.17
N LEU A 5 -7.71 -1.36 4.98
CA LEU A 5 -6.39 -1.52 4.38
C LEU A 5 -6.53 -1.61 2.86
N VAL A 6 -5.95 -0.64 2.15
CA VAL A 6 -5.76 -0.68 0.70
C VAL A 6 -4.34 -1.17 0.43
N LEU A 7 -4.21 -2.49 0.25
CA LEU A 7 -2.95 -3.15 -0.09
C LEU A 7 -2.85 -3.29 -1.61
N TYR A 8 -1.72 -2.86 -2.19
CA TYR A 8 -1.49 -3.01 -3.62
C TYR A 8 -0.04 -3.38 -3.96
N TYR A 9 0.18 -3.77 -5.22
CA TYR A 9 1.48 -3.81 -5.88
C TYR A 9 1.42 -3.01 -7.18
N SER A 10 2.45 -2.23 -7.48
CA SER A 10 2.52 -1.46 -8.72
C SER A 10 3.97 -1.36 -9.20
N GLN A 11 4.23 -1.84 -10.41
CA GLN A 11 5.54 -1.63 -11.04
C GLN A 11 5.65 -0.24 -11.69
N GLY A 12 4.56 0.25 -12.30
CA GLY A 12 4.54 1.48 -13.11
C GLY A 12 3.73 2.63 -12.49
N GLY A 13 3.48 2.60 -11.18
CA GLY A 13 2.78 3.69 -10.46
C GLY A 13 1.26 3.72 -10.61
N ALA A 14 0.68 3.31 -11.74
CA ALA A 14 -0.76 3.43 -12.03
C ALA A 14 -1.68 2.81 -10.95
N VAL A 15 -1.32 1.65 -10.40
CA VAL A 15 -2.11 1.00 -9.35
C VAL A 15 -2.01 1.77 -8.02
N GLY A 16 -0.90 2.45 -7.75
CA GLY A 16 -0.75 3.31 -6.57
C GLY A 16 -1.59 4.58 -6.65
N GLU A 17 -1.71 5.16 -7.84
CA GLU A 17 -2.64 6.27 -8.06
C GLU A 17 -4.10 5.81 -7.85
N MET A 18 -4.46 4.65 -8.40
CA MET A 18 -5.78 4.04 -8.18
C MET A 18 -6.05 3.76 -6.69
N ALA A 19 -5.07 3.25 -5.95
CA ALA A 19 -5.17 3.00 -4.50
C ALA A 19 -5.48 4.29 -3.72
N THR A 20 -4.97 5.44 -4.19
CA THR A 20 -5.25 6.75 -3.59
C THR A 20 -6.72 7.14 -3.78
N TYR A 21 -7.30 6.90 -4.96
CA TYR A 21 -8.73 7.14 -5.19
C TYR A 21 -9.62 6.19 -4.36
N ILE A 22 -9.24 4.92 -4.23
CA ILE A 22 -9.96 3.96 -3.39
C ILE A 22 -9.96 4.40 -1.92
N ALA A 23 -8.80 4.80 -1.39
CA ALA A 23 -8.69 5.30 -0.03
C ALA A 23 -9.56 6.53 0.23
N ARG A 24 -9.56 7.50 -0.69
CA ARG A 24 -10.45 8.68 -0.64
C ARG A 24 -11.93 8.28 -0.64
N GLY A 25 -12.30 7.29 -1.45
CA GLY A 25 -13.65 6.74 -1.48
C GLY A 25 -14.05 6.12 -0.13
N ALA A 26 -13.16 5.34 0.48
CA ALA A 26 -13.39 4.75 1.80
C ALA A 26 -13.53 5.82 2.90
N GLU A 27 -12.67 6.85 2.89
CA GLU A 27 -12.69 7.95 3.87
C GLU A 27 -13.87 8.91 3.71
N SER A 28 -14.59 8.86 2.59
CA SER A 28 -15.85 9.62 2.42
C SER A 28 -16.96 9.16 3.36
N ILE A 29 -16.84 7.96 3.94
CA ILE A 29 -17.80 7.39 4.89
C ILE A 29 -17.43 7.84 6.31
N PRO A 30 -18.32 8.53 7.06
CA PRO A 30 -18.04 8.95 8.43
C PRO A 30 -17.62 7.79 9.34
N GLY A 31 -16.50 7.97 10.05
CA GLY A 31 -15.98 6.98 10.99
C GLY A 31 -15.16 5.85 10.36
N VAL A 32 -14.87 5.93 9.05
CA VAL A 32 -13.93 5.06 8.34
C VAL A 32 -12.59 5.76 8.13
N LYS A 33 -11.49 5.03 8.32
CA LYS A 33 -10.13 5.48 8.05
C LYS A 33 -9.47 4.53 7.07
N ALA A 34 -8.83 5.06 6.02
CA ALA A 34 -8.09 4.23 5.08
C ALA A 34 -6.59 4.21 5.42
N ARG A 35 -5.93 3.09 5.17
CA ARG A 35 -4.48 2.96 5.20
C ARG A 35 -4.03 2.39 3.88
N ILE A 36 -3.10 3.05 3.21
CA ILE A 36 -2.50 2.54 1.98
C ILE A 36 -1.16 1.87 2.31
N ARG A 37 -0.95 0.67 1.78
CA ARG A 37 0.31 -0.07 1.86
C ARG A 37 0.66 -0.68 0.51
N THR A 38 1.96 -0.85 0.27
CA THR A 38 2.46 -1.58 -0.89
C THR A 38 3.23 -2.84 -0.46
N VAL A 39 3.65 -3.67 -1.40
CA VAL A 39 4.56 -4.79 -1.17
C VAL A 39 5.86 -4.60 -1.96
N PRO A 40 6.99 -5.16 -1.50
CA PRO A 40 8.23 -5.19 -2.27
C PRO A 40 8.04 -5.87 -3.62
N LYS A 41 8.91 -5.54 -4.57
CA LYS A 41 8.91 -6.21 -5.87
C LYS A 41 9.32 -7.66 -5.70
N VAL A 42 8.48 -8.58 -6.17
CA VAL A 42 8.86 -9.99 -6.26
C VAL A 42 9.69 -10.19 -7.52
N THR A 43 10.90 -10.71 -7.35
CA THR A 43 11.83 -11.04 -8.44
C THR A 43 12.18 -12.53 -8.38
N SER A 44 12.40 -13.14 -9.54
CA SER A 44 12.85 -14.54 -9.64
C SER A 44 14.30 -14.74 -9.23
N THR A 45 15.04 -13.64 -9.06
CA THR A 45 16.47 -13.65 -8.73
C THR A 45 16.66 -13.11 -7.32
N VAL A 46 17.52 -13.77 -6.51
CA VAL A 46 17.90 -13.24 -5.20
C VAL A 46 18.68 -11.93 -5.40
N GLN A 47 18.02 -10.80 -5.18
CA GLN A 47 18.66 -9.49 -5.11
C GLN A 47 18.92 -9.14 -3.64
N ALA A 48 19.85 -8.21 -3.39
CA ALA A 48 20.05 -7.65 -2.05
C ALA A 48 18.70 -7.15 -1.52
N LEU A 49 18.45 -7.35 -0.21
CA LEU A 49 17.23 -6.90 0.44
C LEU A 49 17.04 -5.40 0.14
N GLU A 50 15.94 -5.06 -0.54
CA GLU A 50 15.50 -3.67 -0.62
C GLU A 50 15.23 -3.16 0.81
N ASP A 51 15.47 -1.88 1.06
CA ASP A 51 15.20 -1.27 2.36
C ASP A 51 13.75 -1.55 2.80
N SER A 52 13.53 -1.70 4.11
CA SER A 52 12.21 -1.99 4.68
C SER A 52 11.16 -0.90 4.41
N ILE A 53 11.58 0.24 3.88
CA ILE A 53 10.73 1.35 3.45
C ILE A 53 11.07 1.62 1.98
N PRO A 54 10.07 1.63 1.08
CA PRO A 54 10.33 1.95 -0.32
C PRO A 54 10.86 3.38 -0.47
N SER A 55 11.72 3.60 -1.45
CA SER A 55 12.26 4.93 -1.76
C SER A 55 11.18 5.94 -2.15
N GLU A 56 10.07 5.46 -2.71
CA GLU A 56 8.91 6.24 -3.10
C GLU A 56 7.60 5.50 -2.82
N GLY A 57 6.58 6.24 -2.42
CA GLY A 57 5.23 5.71 -2.19
C GLY A 57 4.94 5.29 -0.75
N PRO A 58 3.83 4.57 -0.52
CA PRO A 58 3.38 4.15 0.80
C PRO A 58 4.29 3.10 1.45
N PRO A 59 4.33 2.99 2.79
CA PRO A 59 5.10 1.96 3.47
C PRO A 59 4.72 0.54 3.04
N TYR A 60 5.66 -0.39 3.18
CA TYR A 60 5.37 -1.81 3.02
C TYR A 60 4.39 -2.30 4.10
N VAL A 61 3.53 -3.24 3.71
CA VAL A 61 2.58 -3.86 4.64
C VAL A 61 3.31 -4.71 5.68
N GLU A 62 2.85 -4.63 6.92
CA GLU A 62 3.27 -5.53 8.00
C GLU A 62 2.08 -6.36 8.50
N HIS A 63 2.34 -7.48 9.16
CA HIS A 63 1.27 -8.31 9.74
C HIS A 63 0.37 -7.55 10.73
N LYS A 64 0.88 -6.49 11.37
CA LYS A 64 0.11 -5.61 12.26
C LYS A 64 -0.91 -4.71 11.53
N ASP A 65 -0.84 -4.63 10.20
CA ASP A 65 -1.81 -3.89 9.40
C ASP A 65 -3.07 -4.72 9.07
N LEU A 66 -3.07 -6.03 9.38
CA LEU A 66 -4.20 -6.96 9.22
C LEU A 66 -5.01 -7.09 10.52
#